data_AF-A0A7G4A0P2-F1
#
_entry.id   AF-A0A7G4A0P2-F1
#
_cell.length_a   1.000
_cell.length_b   1.000
_cell.length_c   1.000
_cell.angle_alpha   90.00
_cell.angle_beta   90.00
_cell.angle_gamma   90.00
#
_symmetry.space_group_name_H-M   'P 1'
#
loop_
_entity.id
_entity.type
_entity.pdbx_description
1 polymer ?
#
loop_
_entity_poly.entity_id
_entity_poly.type
_entity_poly.pdbx_seq_one_letter_code
_entity_poly.pdbx_strand_id
1 'polypeptide(L)'
;MQSKSEPSKKEPCKKEVEYQISVCVKDTNQENGPGHVSALLIKKKGNSTTISHTSFFPGPFGSVINGLTLGSVPVKGQLAPDHVQDIQEADHVLVASVSKEQYKSAKKGQQEFHQQVETGQRAYSVFGKSNPIAKGLNRLANGCKGAQLITEKHLKTSGSLAPEDMCGVPVFDDDHPKFEKVRLDNCSSSVSLVVKKGGFVDFKNPKIPSFFTSELEKNGFQKVDKVDFAKKLEIKL
;
A
#
# COMPACT_ATOMS: atom_id res chain seq x y z
N MET A 1 18.02 25.79 65.14
CA MET A 1 17.68 26.31 63.79
C MET A 1 17.49 25.12 62.88
N GLN A 2 16.24 24.83 62.49
CA GLN A 2 15.89 23.75 61.55
C GLN A 2 16.16 24.24 60.13
N SER A 3 17.10 23.62 59.41
CA SER A 3 17.23 23.82 57.96
C SER A 3 16.22 22.91 57.25
N LYS A 4 15.26 23.56 56.60
CA LYS A 4 14.25 22.94 55.74
C LYS A 4 14.97 22.24 54.57
N SER A 5 14.76 20.94 54.42
CA SER A 5 15.06 20.22 53.18
C SER A 5 14.02 20.60 52.12
N GLU A 6 14.49 21.12 50.99
CA GLU A 6 13.66 21.37 49.82
C GLU A 6 13.16 20.05 49.21
N PRO A 7 11.92 19.98 48.70
CA PRO A 7 11.42 18.79 48.06
C PRO A 7 12.06 18.63 46.67
N SER A 8 12.77 17.53 46.50
CA SER A 8 13.24 17.01 45.22
C SER A 8 12.10 17.01 44.19
N LYS A 9 12.23 17.85 43.16
CA LYS A 9 11.37 17.87 41.98
C LYS A 9 11.53 16.54 41.26
N LYS A 10 10.54 15.66 41.37
CA LYS A 10 10.41 14.48 40.50
C LYS A 10 10.37 14.95 39.04
N GLU A 11 11.39 14.59 38.27
CA GLU A 11 11.39 14.76 36.81
C GLU A 11 10.16 14.07 36.22
N PRO A 12 9.48 14.68 35.22
CA PRO A 12 8.34 14.05 34.58
C PRO A 12 8.84 12.81 33.83
N CYS A 13 8.40 11.64 34.28
CA CYS A 13 8.59 10.36 33.61
C CYS A 13 8.07 10.48 32.16
N LYS A 14 8.97 10.68 31.19
CA LYS A 14 8.64 10.69 29.77
C LYS A 14 8.12 9.30 29.42
N LYS A 15 6.81 9.15 29.26
CA LYS A 15 6.20 7.91 28.76
C LYS A 15 6.90 7.53 27.44
N GLU A 16 7.57 6.38 27.45
CA GLU A 16 8.32 5.86 26.31
C GLU A 16 7.36 5.66 25.12
N VAL A 17 7.81 6.03 23.93
CA VAL A 17 6.99 5.94 22.71
C VAL A 17 7.59 4.86 21.83
N GLU A 18 6.83 3.80 21.60
CA GLU A 18 7.23 2.70 20.74
C GLU A 18 6.65 2.89 19.34
N TYR A 19 7.45 2.59 18.32
CA TYR A 19 7.05 2.59 16.92
C TYR A 19 7.33 1.22 16.31
N GLN A 20 6.34 0.66 15.63
CA GLN A 20 6.41 -0.67 15.06
C GLN A 20 5.85 -0.68 13.65
N ILE A 21 6.42 -1.54 12.81
CA ILE A 21 5.83 -1.99 11.54
C ILE A 21 5.40 -3.44 11.77
N SER A 22 4.13 -3.73 11.56
CA SER A 22 3.62 -5.09 11.58
C SER A 22 3.10 -5.47 10.20
N VAL A 23 3.27 -6.73 9.82
CA VAL A 23 2.76 -7.27 8.56
C VAL A 23 1.90 -8.48 8.89
N CYS A 24 0.67 -8.45 8.39
CA CYS A 24 -0.28 -9.56 8.45
C CYS A 24 -0.13 -10.36 7.16
N VAL A 25 0.12 -11.66 7.29
CA VAL A 25 0.28 -12.59 6.16
C VAL A 25 -0.79 -13.67 6.26
N LYS A 26 -1.63 -13.74 5.25
CA LYS A 26 -2.52 -14.86 4.96
C LYS A 26 -1.89 -15.69 3.85
N ASP A 27 -1.56 -16.94 4.16
CA ASP A 27 -0.94 -17.85 3.22
C ASP A 27 -1.92 -18.24 2.11
N THR A 28 -1.38 -18.43 0.91
CA THR A 28 -2.13 -19.04 -0.19
C THR A 28 -2.14 -20.55 0.01
N ASN A 29 -3.30 -21.15 0.24
CA ASN A 29 -3.47 -22.60 0.36
C ASN A 29 -4.86 -23.04 -0.18
N GLN A 30 -5.08 -24.35 -0.31
CA GLN A 30 -6.33 -24.88 -0.86
C GLN A 30 -7.55 -24.71 0.07
N GLU A 31 -7.33 -24.52 1.37
CA GLU A 31 -8.38 -24.47 2.40
C GLU A 31 -8.87 -23.04 2.69
N ASN A 32 -7.94 -22.08 2.73
CA ASN A 32 -8.13 -20.65 3.06
C ASN A 32 -8.23 -19.75 1.81
N GLY A 33 -8.00 -20.31 0.63
CA GLY A 33 -8.15 -19.62 -0.65
C GLY A 33 -6.98 -18.68 -1.00
N PRO A 34 -7.25 -17.55 -1.70
CA PRO A 34 -6.20 -16.64 -2.14
C PRO A 34 -5.52 -16.00 -0.93
N GLY A 35 -4.18 -16.05 -0.92
CA GLY A 35 -3.41 -15.38 0.11
C GLY A 35 -3.49 -13.86 0.00
N HIS A 36 -3.13 -13.19 1.09
CA HIS A 36 -3.15 -11.73 1.17
C HIS A 36 -2.06 -11.23 2.12
N VAL A 37 -1.59 -10.01 1.90
CA VAL A 37 -0.68 -9.34 2.82
C VAL A 37 -1.10 -7.90 3.05
N SER A 38 -1.00 -7.45 4.30
CA SER A 38 -1.26 -6.07 4.69
C SER A 38 -0.24 -5.57 5.71
N ALA A 39 -0.08 -4.26 5.80
CA ALA A 39 0.88 -3.60 6.66
C ALA A 39 0.19 -2.68 7.68
N LEU A 40 0.66 -2.72 8.92
CA LEU A 40 0.22 -1.91 10.04
C LEU A 40 1.40 -1.07 10.52
N LEU A 41 1.20 0.23 10.67
CA LEU A 41 2.13 1.12 11.37
C LEU A 41 1.55 1.45 12.73
N ILE A 42 2.17 0.92 13.78
CA ILE A 42 1.69 1.02 15.15
C ILE A 42 2.56 2.01 15.92
N LYS A 43 1.91 2.98 16.57
CA LYS A 43 2.55 3.90 17.51
C LYS A 43 1.89 3.72 18.87
N LYS A 44 2.68 3.37 19.88
CA LYS A 44 2.21 3.24 21.27
C LYS A 44 2.80 4.36 22.11
N LYS A 45 1.95 5.03 22.88
CA LYS A 45 2.36 6.10 23.81
C LYS A 45 1.53 5.95 25.09
N GLY A 46 2.12 5.35 26.13
CA GLY A 46 1.37 4.97 27.32
C GLY A 46 0.17 4.08 26.96
N ASN A 47 -1.03 4.47 27.38
CA ASN A 47 -2.26 3.71 27.11
C ASN A 47 -2.91 4.02 25.75
N SER A 48 -2.33 4.93 24.95
CA SER A 48 -2.85 5.24 23.62
C SER A 48 -2.08 4.47 22.55
N THR A 49 -2.81 3.73 21.71
CA THR A 49 -2.29 3.06 20.52
C THR A 49 -2.91 3.70 19.27
N THR A 50 -2.08 4.04 18.28
CA THR A 50 -2.54 4.52 16.98
C THR A 50 -2.05 3.57 15.90
N ILE A 51 -2.96 3.11 15.06
CA ILE A 51 -2.68 2.14 13.99
C ILE A 51 -3.01 2.80 12.66
N SER A 52 -2.07 2.77 11.72
CA SER A 52 -2.30 3.12 10.33
C SER A 52 -2.22 1.86 9.49
N HIS A 53 -3.19 1.60 8.63
CA HIS A 53 -3.33 0.33 7.93
C HIS A 53 -3.21 0.45 6.40
N THR A 54 -2.51 -0.48 5.74
CA THR A 54 -2.46 -0.59 4.28
C THR A 54 -2.75 -2.02 3.88
N SER A 55 -3.91 -2.20 3.24
CA SER A 55 -4.35 -3.47 2.69
C SER A 55 -4.99 -3.19 1.35
N PHE A 56 -4.33 -3.62 0.29
CA PHE A 56 -4.69 -3.26 -1.08
C PHE A 56 -5.28 -4.47 -1.80
N PHE A 57 -6.51 -4.34 -2.27
CA PHE A 57 -7.28 -5.41 -2.89
C PHE A 57 -8.07 -4.88 -4.09
N PRO A 58 -8.62 -5.75 -4.96
CA PRO A 58 -9.46 -5.31 -6.07
C PRO A 58 -10.80 -4.81 -5.54
N GLY A 59 -11.31 -3.68 -6.04
CA GLY A 59 -12.65 -3.21 -5.66
C GLY A 59 -13.75 -4.23 -6.02
N PRO A 60 -14.97 -4.13 -5.50
CA PRO A 60 -16.01 -5.17 -5.59
C PRO A 60 -16.25 -5.71 -7.01
N PHE A 61 -16.45 -4.83 -7.98
CA PHE A 61 -16.58 -5.21 -9.39
C PHE A 61 -15.27 -5.75 -9.98
N GLY A 62 -14.13 -5.21 -9.54
CA GLY A 62 -12.81 -5.68 -9.92
C GLY A 62 -12.51 -7.09 -9.41
N SER A 63 -13.04 -7.48 -8.25
CA SER A 63 -12.91 -8.85 -7.72
C SER A 63 -13.59 -9.86 -8.62
N VAL A 64 -14.78 -9.54 -9.14
CA VAL A 64 -15.51 -10.39 -10.10
C VAL A 64 -14.73 -10.52 -11.40
N ILE A 65 -14.28 -9.38 -11.96
CA ILE A 65 -13.48 -9.36 -13.19
C ILE A 65 -12.18 -10.16 -13.02
N ASN A 66 -11.50 -9.99 -11.89
CA ASN A 66 -10.30 -10.76 -11.59
C ASN A 66 -10.60 -12.26 -11.45
N GLY A 67 -11.70 -12.64 -10.80
CA GLY A 67 -12.11 -14.05 -10.72
C GLY A 67 -12.32 -14.67 -12.10
N LEU A 68 -13.06 -13.98 -12.96
CA LEU A 68 -13.37 -14.44 -14.33
C LEU A 68 -12.14 -14.45 -15.25
N THR A 69 -11.21 -13.51 -15.04
CA THR A 69 -10.01 -13.36 -15.88
C THR A 69 -8.77 -14.00 -15.26
N LEU A 70 -8.92 -14.75 -14.17
CA LEU A 70 -7.81 -15.36 -13.41
C LEU A 70 -6.73 -14.34 -13.03
N GLY A 71 -7.14 -13.11 -12.67
CA GLY A 71 -6.25 -12.01 -12.29
C GLY A 71 -5.51 -11.37 -13.47
N SER A 72 -5.97 -11.61 -14.70
CA SER A 72 -5.29 -11.16 -15.91
C SER A 72 -5.53 -9.69 -16.25
N VAL A 73 -6.67 -9.16 -15.81
CA VAL A 73 -7.11 -7.80 -16.13
C VAL A 73 -6.85 -6.86 -14.96
N PRO A 74 -6.14 -5.75 -15.15
CA PRO A 74 -6.04 -4.70 -14.14
C PRO A 74 -7.40 -4.12 -13.82
N VAL A 75 -7.68 -3.93 -12.54
CA VAL A 75 -8.94 -3.38 -12.06
C VAL A 75 -8.69 -2.22 -11.11
N LYS A 76 -9.74 -1.43 -10.83
CA LYS A 76 -9.67 -0.40 -9.80
C LYS A 76 -9.36 -1.07 -8.47
N GLY A 77 -8.27 -0.65 -7.84
CA GLY A 77 -7.91 -1.10 -6.50
C GLY A 77 -8.65 -0.33 -5.42
N GLN A 78 -8.72 -0.91 -4.24
CA GLN A 78 -9.33 -0.34 -3.05
C GLN A 78 -8.47 -0.67 -1.82
N LEU A 79 -8.57 0.18 -0.80
CA LEU A 79 -7.94 -0.02 0.49
C LEU A 79 -8.95 -0.51 1.51
N ALA A 80 -8.53 -1.41 2.41
CA ALA A 80 -9.38 -1.82 3.53
C ALA A 80 -9.67 -0.64 4.44
N PRO A 81 -10.93 -0.48 4.89
CA PRO A 81 -11.31 0.60 5.79
C PRO A 81 -10.66 0.46 7.18
N ASP A 82 -10.43 -0.78 7.62
CA ASP A 82 -9.81 -1.08 8.90
C ASP A 82 -8.87 -2.30 8.79
N HIS A 83 -8.25 -2.64 9.91
CA HIS A 83 -7.23 -3.69 10.06
C HIS A 83 -7.78 -4.96 10.73
N VAL A 84 -9.05 -4.99 11.12
CA VAL A 84 -9.61 -6.05 11.98
C VAL A 84 -9.66 -7.36 11.22
N GLN A 85 -10.24 -7.34 10.02
CA GLN A 85 -10.37 -8.53 9.19
C GLN A 85 -9.01 -9.12 8.80
N ASP A 86 -8.03 -8.27 8.45
CA ASP A 86 -6.70 -8.74 8.07
C ASP A 86 -5.94 -9.40 9.23
N ILE A 87 -6.16 -8.95 10.47
CA ILE A 87 -5.59 -9.61 11.66
C ILE A 87 -6.34 -10.92 11.96
N GLN A 88 -7.66 -10.96 11.80
CA GLN A 88 -8.44 -12.19 12.02
C GLN A 88 -8.04 -13.29 11.03
N GLU A 89 -7.94 -12.94 9.74
CA GLU A 89 -7.61 -13.86 8.64
C GLU A 89 -6.12 -14.18 8.50
N ALA A 90 -5.22 -13.44 9.18
CA ALA A 90 -3.80 -13.72 9.11
C ALA A 90 -3.45 -15.10 9.70
N ASP A 91 -2.59 -15.82 8.99
CA ASP A 91 -1.91 -17.02 9.49
C ASP A 91 -0.67 -16.63 10.31
N HIS A 92 0.00 -15.55 9.89
CA HIS A 92 1.19 -15.03 10.56
C HIS A 92 1.08 -13.52 10.76
N VAL A 93 1.49 -13.06 11.94
CA VAL A 93 1.73 -11.65 12.21
C VAL A 93 3.20 -11.48 12.52
N LEU A 94 3.87 -10.62 11.75
CA LEU A 94 5.30 -10.34 11.91
C LEU A 94 5.50 -8.88 12.29
N VAL A 95 6.36 -8.60 13.26
CA VAL A 95 6.55 -7.26 13.83
C VAL A 95 8.03 -6.90 13.85
N ALA A 96 8.34 -5.66 13.47
CA ALA A 96 9.65 -5.06 13.67
C ALA A 96 9.50 -3.72 14.41
N SER A 97 10.30 -3.53 15.45
CA SER A 97 10.47 -2.22 16.10
C SER A 97 11.32 -1.32 15.22
N VAL A 98 10.90 -0.06 15.07
CA VAL A 98 11.57 0.90 14.19
C VAL A 98 11.81 2.23 14.91
N SER A 99 12.75 3.02 14.41
CA SER A 99 12.94 4.39 14.89
C SER A 99 11.75 5.28 14.51
N LYS A 100 11.65 6.43 15.19
CA LYS A 100 10.63 7.44 14.88
C LYS A 100 10.76 7.95 13.44
N GLU A 101 11.99 8.08 12.94
CA GLU A 101 12.32 8.56 11.60
C GLU A 101 11.89 7.53 10.55
N GLN A 102 12.20 6.26 10.78
CA GLN A 102 11.74 5.13 9.96
C GLN A 102 10.21 5.06 9.92
N TYR A 103 9.56 5.16 11.08
CA TYR A 103 8.09 5.19 11.18
C TYR A 103 7.47 6.35 10.39
N LYS A 104 8.02 7.56 10.52
CA LYS A 104 7.55 8.74 9.76
C LYS A 104 7.69 8.54 8.26
N SER A 105 8.81 7.98 7.81
CA SER A 105 9.06 7.68 6.39
C SER A 105 8.07 6.63 5.87
N ALA A 106 7.86 5.54 6.62
CA ALA A 106 6.86 4.52 6.29
C ALA A 106 5.45 5.13 6.22
N LYS A 107 5.07 5.96 7.20
CA LYS A 107 3.76 6.62 7.24
C LYS A 107 3.55 7.56 6.06
N LYS A 108 4.57 8.32 5.67
CA LYS A 108 4.53 9.17 4.47
C LYS A 108 4.33 8.32 3.21
N GLY A 109 5.09 7.23 3.08
CA GLY A 109 4.94 6.29 1.96
C GLY A 109 3.55 5.65 1.89
N GLN A 110 2.97 5.32 3.04
CA GLN A 110 1.60 4.84 3.15
C GLN A 110 0.57 5.89 2.71
N GLN A 111 0.68 7.13 3.19
CA GLN A 111 -0.22 8.22 2.80
C GLN A 111 -0.13 8.53 1.30
N GLU A 112 1.07 8.57 0.74
CA GLU A 112 1.29 8.74 -0.70
C GLU A 112 0.64 7.59 -1.50
N PHE A 113 0.81 6.35 -1.04
CA PHE A 113 0.17 5.20 -1.67
C PHE A 113 -1.36 5.31 -1.62
N HIS A 114 -1.91 5.69 -0.46
CA HIS A 114 -3.35 5.84 -0.26
C HIS A 114 -3.95 6.87 -1.21
N GLN A 115 -3.35 8.06 -1.27
CA GLN A 115 -3.77 9.11 -2.18
C GLN A 115 -3.68 8.67 -3.65
N GLN A 116 -2.66 7.89 -4.03
CA GLN A 116 -2.50 7.37 -5.38
C GLN A 116 -3.55 6.30 -5.74
N VAL A 117 -4.01 5.51 -4.78
CA VAL A 117 -5.14 4.59 -4.99
C VAL A 117 -6.45 5.37 -5.15
N GLU A 118 -6.70 6.35 -4.28
CA GLU A 118 -7.92 7.17 -4.31
C GLU A 118 -8.06 7.97 -5.62
N THR A 119 -6.96 8.57 -6.08
CA THR A 119 -6.89 9.30 -7.36
C THR A 119 -6.84 8.40 -8.59
N GLY A 120 -6.85 7.07 -8.43
CA GLY A 120 -6.85 6.11 -9.53
C GLY A 120 -5.51 5.97 -10.26
N GLN A 121 -4.41 6.46 -9.68
CA GLN A 121 -3.06 6.31 -10.21
C GLN A 121 -2.47 4.93 -9.94
N ARG A 122 -3.08 4.13 -9.07
CA ARG A 122 -2.72 2.72 -8.82
C ARG A 122 -3.90 1.80 -9.09
N ALA A 123 -3.71 0.91 -10.06
CA ALA A 123 -4.64 -0.17 -10.37
C ALA A 123 -4.15 -1.48 -9.72
N TYR A 124 -5.11 -2.29 -9.31
CA TYR A 124 -4.85 -3.62 -8.74
C TYR A 124 -4.73 -4.66 -9.86
N SER A 125 -3.71 -5.50 -9.81
CA SER A 125 -3.53 -6.66 -10.68
C SER A 125 -2.90 -7.78 -9.86
N VAL A 126 -3.50 -8.97 -9.81
CA VAL A 126 -3.04 -10.08 -8.95
C VAL A 126 -1.53 -10.35 -9.12
N PHE A 127 -1.07 -10.42 -10.38
CA PHE A 127 0.33 -10.66 -10.72
C PHE A 127 1.16 -9.37 -10.92
N GLY A 128 0.58 -8.21 -10.59
CA GLY A 128 1.19 -6.89 -10.75
C GLY A 128 1.74 -6.67 -12.15
N LYS A 129 2.98 -6.20 -12.24
CA LYS A 129 3.70 -5.92 -13.50
C LYS A 129 4.19 -7.16 -14.25
N SER A 130 4.09 -8.35 -13.63
CA SER A 130 4.64 -9.58 -14.21
C SER A 130 3.71 -10.19 -15.25
N ASN A 131 2.45 -9.79 -15.27
CA ASN A 131 1.48 -10.26 -16.25
C ASN A 131 1.60 -9.42 -17.55
N PRO A 132 1.96 -10.06 -18.69
CA PRO A 132 2.14 -9.36 -19.96
C PRO A 132 0.83 -8.77 -20.50
N ILE A 133 -0.31 -9.43 -20.25
CA ILE A 133 -1.65 -8.95 -20.65
C ILE A 133 -1.98 -7.67 -19.87
N ALA A 134 -1.81 -7.70 -18.54
CA ALA A 134 -2.01 -6.53 -17.70
C ALA A 134 -1.09 -5.37 -18.11
N LYS A 135 0.17 -5.64 -18.46
CA LYS A 135 1.12 -4.63 -18.94
C LYS A 135 0.68 -4.03 -20.28
N GLY A 136 0.17 -4.84 -21.21
CA GLY A 136 -0.38 -4.38 -22.48
C GLY A 136 -1.60 -3.50 -22.30
N LEU A 137 -2.59 -3.96 -21.53
CA LEU A 137 -3.80 -3.21 -21.20
C LEU A 137 -3.49 -1.89 -20.50
N ASN A 138 -2.56 -1.88 -19.54
CA ASN A 138 -2.17 -0.64 -18.87
C ASN A 138 -1.45 0.33 -19.81
N ARG A 139 -0.63 -0.15 -20.75
CA ARG A 139 -0.03 0.71 -21.78
C ARG A 139 -1.10 1.33 -22.67
N LEU A 140 -2.08 0.54 -23.10
CA LEU A 140 -3.19 1.00 -23.92
C LEU A 140 -4.04 2.04 -23.18
N ALA A 141 -4.43 1.76 -21.93
CA ALA A 141 -5.20 2.70 -21.11
C ALA A 141 -4.46 4.04 -20.89
N ASN A 142 -3.15 3.99 -20.64
CA ASN A 142 -2.33 5.20 -20.54
C ASN A 142 -2.25 5.94 -21.90
N GLY A 143 -2.10 5.22 -23.01
CA GLY A 143 -2.09 5.79 -24.36
C GLY A 143 -3.41 6.51 -24.67
N CYS A 144 -4.54 5.86 -24.44
CA CYS A 144 -5.87 6.45 -24.63
C CYS A 144 -6.08 7.69 -23.77
N LYS A 145 -5.66 7.68 -22.50
CA LYS A 145 -5.75 8.85 -21.61
C LYS A 145 -4.88 10.01 -22.10
N GLY A 146 -3.67 9.71 -22.59
CA GLY A 146 -2.81 10.72 -23.22
C GLY A 146 -3.46 11.33 -24.46
N ALA A 147 -4.01 10.50 -25.34
CA ALA A 147 -4.72 10.92 -26.55
C ALA A 147 -5.97 11.76 -26.24
N GLN A 148 -6.72 11.40 -25.20
CA GLN A 148 -7.86 12.20 -24.75
C GLN A 148 -7.41 13.58 -24.24
N LEU A 149 -6.41 13.63 -23.36
CA LEU A 149 -5.93 14.87 -22.77
C LEU A 149 -5.36 15.84 -23.82
N ILE A 150 -4.66 15.32 -24.83
CA ILE A 150 -4.13 16.17 -25.90
C ILE A 150 -5.24 16.70 -26.80
N THR A 151 -6.27 15.88 -27.08
CA THR A 151 -7.46 16.30 -27.84
C THR A 151 -8.21 17.39 -27.09
N GLU A 152 -8.45 17.21 -25.79
CA GLU A 152 -9.11 18.21 -24.94
C GLU A 152 -8.30 19.50 -24.82
N LYS A 153 -6.96 19.40 -24.70
CA LYS A 153 -6.07 20.56 -24.66
C LYS A 153 -6.16 21.33 -25.97
N HIS A 154 -6.02 20.64 -27.10
CA HIS A 154 -6.09 21.24 -28.42
C HIS A 154 -7.45 21.94 -28.63
N LEU A 155 -8.56 21.25 -28.35
CA LEU A 155 -9.90 21.81 -28.47
C LEU A 155 -10.09 23.07 -27.62
N LYS A 156 -9.53 23.11 -26.41
CA LYS A 156 -9.58 24.30 -25.55
C LYS A 156 -8.75 25.47 -26.08
N THR A 157 -7.64 25.20 -26.75
CA THR A 157 -6.72 26.23 -27.26
C THR A 157 -7.08 26.75 -28.64
N SER A 158 -7.49 25.87 -29.56
CA SER A 158 -7.78 26.20 -30.96
C SER A 158 -9.28 26.40 -31.22
N GLY A 159 -10.16 25.89 -30.35
CA GLY A 159 -11.60 25.91 -30.55
C GLY A 159 -12.10 24.86 -31.55
N SER A 160 -11.23 24.02 -32.10
CA SER A 160 -11.57 22.99 -33.08
C SER A 160 -10.85 21.67 -32.78
N LEU A 161 -11.28 20.59 -33.45
CA LEU A 161 -10.50 19.35 -33.48
C LEU A 161 -9.20 19.56 -34.26
N ALA A 162 -8.20 18.74 -33.96
CA ALA A 162 -6.91 18.78 -34.63
C ALA A 162 -7.05 18.38 -36.12
N PRO A 163 -6.26 18.97 -37.01
CA PRO A 163 -6.23 18.56 -38.41
C PRO A 163 -5.74 17.10 -38.52
N GLU A 164 -6.30 16.36 -39.46
CA GLU A 164 -5.94 14.96 -39.73
C GLU A 164 -4.87 14.88 -40.83
N ASP A 165 -4.02 13.85 -40.77
CA ASP A 165 -3.14 13.48 -41.88
C ASP A 165 -3.92 12.80 -43.03
N MET A 166 -3.21 12.40 -44.09
CA MET A 166 -3.84 11.72 -45.25
C MET A 166 -4.43 10.35 -44.92
N CYS A 167 -4.19 9.82 -43.73
CA CYS A 167 -4.69 8.55 -43.24
C CYS A 167 -5.81 8.73 -42.18
N GLY A 168 -6.27 9.96 -41.94
CA GLY A 168 -7.29 10.26 -40.92
C GLY A 168 -6.76 10.26 -39.49
N VAL A 169 -5.44 10.37 -39.30
CA VAL A 169 -4.81 10.40 -37.97
C VAL A 169 -4.70 11.85 -37.51
N PRO A 170 -5.26 12.23 -36.34
CA PRO A 170 -5.14 13.59 -35.81
C PRO A 170 -3.67 13.95 -35.54
N VAL A 171 -3.24 15.09 -36.07
CA VAL A 171 -1.88 15.63 -35.93
C VAL A 171 -1.88 16.72 -34.86
N PHE A 172 -1.10 16.51 -33.80
CA PHE A 172 -0.93 17.46 -32.71
C PHE A 172 0.48 18.03 -32.69
N ASP A 173 0.64 19.25 -32.18
CA ASP A 173 1.95 19.82 -31.88
C ASP A 173 2.69 19.01 -30.79
N ASP A 174 4.03 19.09 -30.79
CA ASP A 174 4.92 18.40 -29.85
C ASP A 174 4.74 18.78 -28.37
N ASP A 175 3.82 19.71 -28.06
CA ASP A 175 3.47 20.13 -26.70
C ASP A 175 2.43 19.18 -26.07
N HIS A 176 2.86 17.95 -25.80
CA HIS A 176 2.03 16.89 -25.23
C HIS A 176 1.84 17.06 -23.71
N PRO A 177 0.58 16.97 -23.20
CA PRO A 177 0.33 17.06 -21.77
C PRO A 177 0.98 15.91 -21.01
N LYS A 178 1.74 16.26 -19.95
CA LYS A 178 2.25 15.27 -19.00
C LYS A 178 1.11 14.81 -18.10
N PHE A 179 0.91 13.51 -18.00
CA PHE A 179 0.00 12.91 -17.04
C PHE A 179 0.71 11.82 -16.23
N GLU A 180 0.28 11.65 -14.98
CA GLU A 180 0.77 10.55 -14.16
C GLU A 180 0.20 9.23 -14.66
N LYS A 181 1.12 8.35 -15.10
CA LYS A 181 0.80 7.03 -15.63
C LYS A 181 0.24 6.15 -14.51
N VAL A 182 -0.82 5.41 -14.84
CA VAL A 182 -1.39 4.40 -13.96
C VAL A 182 -0.35 3.31 -13.73
N ARG A 183 -0.06 3.02 -12.45
CA ARG A 183 0.84 1.96 -12.02
C ARG A 183 0.04 0.72 -11.67
N LEU A 184 0.61 -0.44 -12.00
CA LEU A 184 0.08 -1.74 -11.60
C LEU A 184 0.75 -2.18 -10.31
N ASP A 185 -0.08 -2.44 -9.31
CA ASP A 185 0.31 -2.92 -7.99
C ASP A 185 -0.58 -4.08 -7.55
N ASN A 186 -0.14 -4.79 -6.52
CA ASN A 186 -0.89 -5.83 -5.83
C ASN A 186 -0.72 -5.68 -4.32
N CYS A 187 -1.34 -6.56 -3.53
CA CYS A 187 -1.20 -6.56 -2.08
C CYS A 187 0.29 -6.58 -1.67
N SER A 188 1.08 -7.47 -2.25
CA SER A 188 2.52 -7.60 -2.02
C SER A 188 3.33 -6.33 -2.30
N SER A 189 3.12 -5.69 -3.45
CA SER A 189 3.87 -4.48 -3.81
C SER A 189 3.49 -3.29 -2.93
N SER A 190 2.24 -3.23 -2.45
CA SER A 190 1.79 -2.21 -1.50
C SER A 190 2.51 -2.34 -0.15
N VAL A 191 2.57 -3.55 0.41
CA VAL A 191 3.27 -3.83 1.68
C VAL A 191 4.78 -3.61 1.52
N SER A 192 5.36 -4.12 0.44
CA SER A 192 6.79 -3.94 0.14
C SER A 192 7.20 -2.47 0.07
N LEU A 193 6.32 -1.61 -0.47
CA LEU A 193 6.57 -0.17 -0.52
C LEU A 193 6.64 0.42 0.89
N VAL A 194 5.71 0.06 1.77
CA VAL A 194 5.69 0.53 3.17
C VAL A 194 6.92 0.03 3.94
N VAL A 195 7.24 -1.26 3.82
CA VAL A 195 8.40 -1.90 4.47
C VAL A 195 9.71 -1.24 4.02
N LYS A 196 9.91 -1.05 2.71
CA LYS A 196 11.11 -0.38 2.17
C LYS A 196 11.22 1.07 2.63
N LYS A 197 10.10 1.81 2.63
CA LYS A 197 10.07 3.19 3.14
C LYS A 197 10.35 3.26 4.64
N GLY A 198 10.09 2.18 5.38
CA GLY A 198 10.47 2.00 6.78
C GLY A 198 11.95 1.71 7.04
N GLY A 199 12.80 1.68 6.01
CA GLY A 199 14.25 1.52 6.14
C GLY A 199 14.76 0.10 5.84
N PHE A 200 13.88 -0.85 5.54
CA PHE A 200 14.26 -2.20 5.10
C PHE A 200 14.50 -2.22 3.59
N VAL A 201 15.56 -1.52 3.14
CA VAL A 201 15.84 -1.27 1.72
C VAL A 201 16.08 -2.55 0.91
N ASP A 202 16.68 -3.56 1.54
CA ASP A 202 17.05 -4.83 0.93
C ASP A 202 15.88 -5.83 0.83
N PHE A 203 14.72 -5.49 1.40
CA PHE A 203 13.53 -6.33 1.37
C PHE A 203 13.16 -6.67 -0.09
N LYS A 204 13.18 -7.94 -0.47
CA LYS A 204 12.72 -8.35 -1.80
C LYS A 204 11.21 -8.43 -1.78
N ASN A 205 10.53 -7.97 -2.83
CA ASN A 205 9.06 -8.06 -2.94
C ASN A 205 8.67 -9.45 -3.45
N PRO A 206 8.20 -10.38 -2.58
CA PRO A 206 7.74 -11.69 -3.03
C PRO A 206 6.40 -11.51 -3.73
N LYS A 207 6.21 -12.15 -4.89
CA LYS A 207 4.94 -12.02 -5.64
C LYS A 207 3.81 -12.78 -4.97
N ILE A 208 4.13 -13.86 -4.26
CA ILE A 208 3.19 -14.74 -3.58
C ILE A 208 3.17 -14.40 -2.08
N PRO A 209 2.00 -14.13 -1.49
CA PRO A 209 1.83 -13.83 -0.06
C PRO A 209 2.57 -14.80 0.88
N SER A 210 2.49 -16.12 0.62
CA SER A 210 3.13 -17.14 1.47
C SER A 210 4.66 -17.02 1.59
N PHE A 211 5.31 -16.30 0.68
CA PHE A 211 6.76 -16.06 0.73
C PHE A 211 7.13 -14.79 1.50
N PHE A 212 6.17 -14.00 1.98
CA PHE A 212 6.46 -12.82 2.81
C PHE A 212 7.08 -13.19 4.15
N THR A 213 6.56 -14.21 4.82
CA THR A 213 7.00 -14.59 6.16
C THR A 213 8.51 -14.81 6.20
N SER A 214 9.04 -15.66 5.32
CA SER A 214 10.47 -15.97 5.28
C SER A 214 11.34 -14.79 4.85
N GLU A 215 10.84 -13.89 4.00
CA GLU A 215 11.58 -12.69 3.58
C GLU A 215 11.59 -11.62 4.69
N LEU A 216 10.49 -11.47 5.42
CA LEU A 216 10.38 -10.54 6.55
C LEU A 216 11.29 -10.98 7.71
N GLU A 217 11.32 -12.27 8.03
CA GLU A 217 12.21 -12.83 9.05
C GLU A 217 13.69 -12.59 8.74
N LYS A 218 14.10 -12.75 7.47
CA LYS A 218 15.46 -12.41 7.02
C LYS A 218 15.82 -10.94 7.22
N ASN A 219 14.81 -10.06 7.21
CA ASN A 219 14.97 -8.62 7.41
C ASN A 219 14.74 -8.21 8.88
N GLY A 220 14.73 -9.17 9.82
CA GLY A 220 14.68 -8.90 11.26
C GLY A 220 13.28 -8.73 11.85
N PHE A 221 12.22 -9.02 11.09
CA PHE A 221 10.88 -9.11 11.66
C PHE A 221 10.75 -10.37 12.51
N GLN A 222 10.03 -10.25 13.63
CA GLN A 222 9.77 -11.37 14.53
C GLN A 222 8.30 -11.77 14.42
N LYS A 223 8.07 -13.09 14.27
CA LYS A 223 6.72 -13.64 14.35
C LYS A 223 6.20 -13.50 15.78
N VAL A 224 4.98 -12.98 15.91
CA VAL A 224 4.29 -12.83 17.20
C VAL A 224 3.04 -13.71 17.22
N ASP A 225 2.64 -14.13 18.42
CA ASP A 225 1.37 -14.82 18.59
C ASP A 225 0.20 -13.90 18.22
N LYS A 226 -0.70 -14.39 17.36
CA LYS A 226 -1.81 -13.63 16.82
C LYS A 226 -2.82 -13.24 17.89
N VAL A 227 -3.09 -14.13 18.84
CA VAL A 227 -4.05 -13.91 19.92
C VAL A 227 -3.53 -12.84 20.87
N ASP A 228 -2.27 -12.93 21.26
CA ASP A 228 -1.64 -11.92 22.10
C ASP A 228 -1.49 -10.58 21.39
N PHE A 229 -1.21 -10.60 20.09
CA PHE A 229 -1.16 -9.38 19.27
C PHE A 229 -2.53 -8.69 19.19
N ALA A 230 -3.59 -9.43 18.89
CA ALA A 230 -4.95 -8.90 18.83
C ALA A 230 -5.41 -8.34 20.19
N LYS A 231 -5.13 -9.06 21.29
CA LYS A 231 -5.42 -8.58 22.65
C LYS A 231 -4.71 -7.27 22.96
N LYS A 232 -3.43 -7.13 22.57
CA LYS A 232 -2.66 -5.88 22.75
C LYS A 232 -3.22 -4.69 21.97
N LEU A 233 -4.02 -4.96 20.93
CA LEU A 233 -4.68 -3.93 20.12
C LEU A 233 -6.18 -3.81 20.43
N GLU A 234 -6.67 -4.49 21.48
CA GLU A 234 -8.08 -4.50 21.87
C GLU A 234 -9.03 -5.03 20.78
N ILE A 235 -8.53 -5.91 19.92
CA ILE A 235 -9.29 -6.55 18.84
C ILE A 235 -9.88 -7.87 19.33
N LYS A 236 -11.18 -8.07 19.10
CA LYS A 236 -11.84 -9.36 19.33
C LYS A 236 -11.57 -10.29 18.14
N LEU A 237 -10.92 -11.42 18.42
CA LEU A 237 -10.73 -12.52 17.47
C LEU A 237 -11.92 -13.47 17.50
#